data_AF-A0A6L7GYA7-F1
#
_entry.id   AF-A0A6L7GYA7-F1
#
_cell.length_a   1.000
_cell.length_b   1.000
_cell.length_c   1.000
_cell.angle_alpha   90.00
_cell.angle_beta   90.00
_cell.angle_gamma   90.00
#
_symmetry.space_group_name_H-M   'P 1'
#
loop_
_entity.id
_entity.type
_entity.pdbx_description
1 polymer ?
#
loop_
_entity_poly.entity_id
_entity_poly.type
_entity_poly.pdbx_seq_one_letter_code
_entity_poly.pdbx_strand_id
1 'polypeptide(L)' 'MNADERLRRMMIHFELSELGARYSVAVDDHDIKAVLDCFTANGSFVHEGTAFTGHDTLRTFYVA' A
#
# COMPACT_ATOMS: atom_id res chain seq x y z
N MET A 1 7.51 4.45 28.18
CA MET A 1 7.58 3.46 27.09
C MET A 1 8.68 2.45 27.42
N ASN A 2 8.37 1.16 27.52
CA ASN A 2 9.37 0.10 27.80
C ASN A 2 10.17 -0.26 26.53
N ALA A 3 11.19 -1.10 26.67
CA ALA A 3 12.06 -1.48 25.55
C ALA A 3 11.30 -2.24 24.44
N ASP A 4 10.39 -3.14 24.81
CA ASP A 4 9.61 -3.94 23.85
C ASP A 4 8.70 -3.07 22.98
N GLU A 5 8.05 -2.06 23.57
CA GLU A 5 7.21 -1.12 22.82
C GLU A 5 8.03 -0.26 21.85
N ARG A 6 9.26 0.13 22.22
CA ARG A 6 10.17 0.83 21.30
C ARG A 6 10.55 -0.05 20.11
N LEU A 7 10.90 -1.31 20.38
CA LEU A 7 11.26 -2.26 19.34
C LEU A 7 10.08 -2.51 18.39
N ARG A 8 8.88 -2.72 18.94
CA ARG A 8 7.65 -2.90 18.16
C ARG A 8 7.39 -1.71 17.24
N ARG A 9 7.53 -0.49 17.74
CA ARG A 9 7.37 0.73 16.92
C ARG A 9 8.40 0.81 15.81
N MET A 10 9.67 0.48 16.09
CA MET A 10 10.71 0.46 15.06
C MET A 10 10.39 -0.55 13.96
N MET A 11 9.91 -1.75 14.32
CA MET A 11 9.49 -2.76 13.35
C MET A 11 8.33 -2.30 12.49
N ILE A 12 7.28 -1.71 13.09
CA ILE A 12 6.13 -1.17 12.34
C ILE A 12 6.60 -0.09 11.37
N HIS A 13 7.47 0.82 11.79
CA HIS A 13 8.02 1.84 10.89
C HIS A 13 8.82 1.25 9.73
N PHE A 14 9.60 0.20 9.99
CA PHE A 14 10.32 -0.51 8.96
C PHE A 14 9.37 -1.18 7.96
N GLU A 15 8.37 -1.93 8.45
CA GLU A 15 7.36 -2.61 7.62
C GLU A 15 6.56 -1.63 6.74
N LEU A 16 6.17 -0.46 7.29
CA LEU A 16 5.50 0.58 6.51
C LEU A 16 6.41 1.18 5.43
N SER A 17 7.69 1.38 5.73
CA SER A 17 8.66 1.90 4.76
C SER A 17 8.91 0.90 3.64
N GLU A 18 9.02 -0.37 3.99
CA GLU A 18 9.16 -1.46 3.04
C GLU A 18 7.92 -1.60 2.14
N LEU A 19 6.71 -1.50 2.73
CA LEU A 19 5.46 -1.50 1.97
C LEU A 19 5.42 -0.35 0.96
N GLY A 20 5.79 0.86 1.37
CA GLY A 20 5.87 2.02 0.48
C GLY A 20 6.87 1.83 -0.67
N ALA A 21 8.04 1.25 -0.39
CA ALA A 21 9.03 0.95 -1.41
C ALA A 21 8.52 -0.10 -2.42
N ARG A 22 7.90 -1.18 -1.94
CA ARG A 22 7.29 -2.22 -2.79
C ARG A 22 6.20 -1.65 -3.68
N TYR A 23 5.33 -0.80 -3.12
CA TYR A 23 4.30 -0.10 -3.88
C TYR A 23 4.91 0.77 -4.99
N SER A 24 5.95 1.57 -4.68
CA SER A 24 6.60 2.43 -5.69
C SER A 24 7.16 1.61 -6.85
N VAL A 25 7.89 0.53 -6.56
CA VAL A 25 8.45 -0.36 -7.58
C VAL A 25 7.34 -1.01 -8.41
N ALA A 26 6.28 -1.52 -7.76
CA ALA A 26 5.17 -2.17 -8.46
C ALA A 26 4.43 -1.20 -9.40
N VAL A 27 4.28 0.07 -9.01
CA VAL A 27 3.71 1.11 -9.87
C VAL A 27 4.63 1.41 -11.05
N ASP A 28 5.93 1.59 -10.81
CA ASP A 28 6.93 1.88 -11.85
C ASP A 28 7.04 0.73 -12.86
N ASP A 29 7.00 -0.52 -12.40
CA ASP A 29 7.02 -1.73 -13.23
C ASP A 29 5.66 -2.06 -13.87
N HIS A 30 4.60 -1.31 -13.53
CA HIS A 30 3.23 -1.56 -13.94
C HIS A 30 2.72 -2.98 -13.58
N ASP A 31 3.24 -3.57 -12.50
CA ASP A 31 2.76 -4.85 -11.95
C ASP A 31 1.51 -4.62 -11.10
N ILE A 32 0.36 -4.62 -11.76
CA ILE A 32 -0.94 -4.36 -11.13
C ILE A 32 -1.24 -5.34 -10.00
N LYS A 33 -0.81 -6.60 -10.12
CA LYS A 33 -1.06 -7.59 -9.07
C LYS A 33 -0.29 -7.21 -7.81
N ALA A 34 0.99 -6.90 -7.94
CA ALA A 34 1.82 -6.48 -6.82
C ALA A 34 1.34 -5.15 -6.20
N VAL A 35 0.83 -4.22 -7.01
CA VAL A 35 0.19 -3.00 -6.50
C VAL A 35 -1.01 -3.34 -5.61
N LEU A 36 -1.92 -4.19 -6.07
CA LEU A 36 -3.12 -4.56 -5.31
C LEU A 36 -2.79 -5.32 -4.02
N ASP A 37 -1.75 -6.15 -4.02
CA ASP A 37 -1.25 -6.86 -2.84
C ASP A 37 -0.74 -5.90 -1.75
N CYS A 38 -0.43 -4.63 -2.08
CA CYS A 38 -0.08 -3.60 -1.10
C CYS A 38 -1.30 -3.01 -0.37
N PHE A 39 -2.52 -3.29 -0.84
CA PHE A 39 -3.76 -2.85 -0.21
C PHE A 39 -4.45 -3.99 0.53
N THR A 40 -5.14 -3.66 1.62
CA THR A 40 -6.11 -4.58 2.20
C THR A 40 -7.27 -4.81 1.23
N ALA A 41 -8.07 -5.87 1.43
CA ALA A 41 -9.20 -6.19 0.54
C ALA A 41 -10.19 -5.02 0.35
N ASN A 42 -10.36 -4.18 1.37
CA ASN A 42 -11.20 -2.98 1.37
C ASN A 42 -10.37 -1.68 1.39
N GLY A 43 -9.10 -1.75 0.99
CA GLY A 43 -8.22 -0.59 0.92
C GLY A 43 -8.75 0.44 -0.08
N SER A 44 -8.43 1.71 0.17
CA SER A 44 -8.86 2.80 -0.70
C SER A 44 -7.68 3.67 -1.12
N PHE A 45 -7.79 4.23 -2.33
CA PHE A 45 -6.86 5.21 -2.88
C PHE A 45 -7.65 6.42 -3.37
N VAL A 46 -7.18 7.63 -3.07
CA VAL A 46 -7.84 8.86 -3.49
C VAL A 46 -6.99 9.54 -4.55
N HIS A 47 -7.56 9.72 -5.74
CA HIS A 47 -6.95 10.44 -6.84
C HIS A 47 -7.91 11.53 -7.32
N GLU A 48 -7.44 12.78 -7.38
CA GLU A 48 -8.24 13.95 -7.80
C GLU A 48 -9.59 14.07 -7.08
N GLY A 49 -9.63 13.73 -5.78
CA GLY A 49 -10.85 13.77 -4.97
C GLY A 49 -11.81 12.60 -5.18
N THR A 50 -11.50 11.66 -6.08
CA THR A 50 -12.26 10.42 -6.27
C THR A 50 -11.63 9.29 -5.48
N ALA A 51 -12.42 8.59 -4.68
CA ALA A 51 -11.97 7.42 -3.91
C ALA A 51 -12.25 6.12 -4.67
N PHE A 52 -11.20 5.31 -4.87
CA PHE A 52 -11.25 3.98 -5.44
C PHE A 52 -11.09 2.98 -4.30
N THR A 53 -12.15 2.22 -3.99
CA THR A 53 -12.18 1.31 -2.83
C THR A 53 -12.33 -0.13 -3.28
N GLY A 54 -11.50 -1.01 -2.72
CA GLY A 54 -11.48 -2.43 -3.05
C GLY A 54 -10.62 -2.75 -4.27
N HIS A 55 -10.12 -3.99 -4.31
CA HIS A 55 -9.16 -4.42 -5.34
C HIS A 55 -9.69 -4.29 -6.77
N ASP A 56 -10.99 -4.55 -7.02
CA ASP A 56 -11.57 -4.44 -8.36
C ASP A 56 -11.58 -3.00 -8.88
N THR A 57 -11.95 -2.05 -8.01
CA THR A 57 -11.99 -0.62 -8.33
C THR A 57 -10.59 -0.06 -8.51
N LEU A 58 -9.65 -0.44 -7.62
CA LEU A 58 -8.24 -0.08 -7.73
C LEU A 58 -7.61 -0.63 -9.00
N ARG A 59 -7.91 -1.88 -9.37
CA ARG A 59 -7.42 -2.50 -10.61
C ARG A 59 -7.83 -1.68 -11.83
N THR A 60 -9.08 -1.24 -11.87
CA THR A 60 -9.62 -0.44 -12.97
C THR A 60 -8.87 0.89 -13.09
N PHE A 61 -8.53 1.53 -11.96
CA PHE A 61 -7.76 2.77 -11.94
C PHE A 61 -6.34 2.60 -12.51
N TYR A 62 -5.59 1.58 -12.07
CA TYR A 62 -4.19 1.42 -12.52
C TYR A 62 -4.02 0.87 -13.93
N VAL A 63 -5.07 0.26 -14.52
CA VAL A 63 -5.05 -0.26 -15.90
C VAL A 63 -5.53 0.79 -16.92
N ALA A 64 -6.27 1.80 -16.47
CA ALA A 64 -6.79 2.88 -17.31
C ALA A 64 -5.69 3.80 -17.85
#